data_AF-K0W6J4-F1
#
_entry.id   AF-K0W6J4-F1
#
_cell.length_a   1.000
_cell.length_b   1.000
_cell.length_c   1.000
_cell.angle_alpha   90.00
_cell.angle_beta   90.00
_cell.angle_gamma   90.00
#
_symmetry.space_group_name_H-M   'P 1'
#
loop_
_entity.id
_entity.type
_entity.pdbx_description
1 polymer ?
#
loop_
_entity_poly.entity_id
_entity_poly.type
_entity_poly.pdbx_seq_one_letter_code
_entity_poly.pdbx_strand_id
1 'polypeptide(L)'
;MSPLPAPGAPLPHYVSTAPFDPHATETMTAAQSRIHLASQKQLMWWKFKQHRLALTSGIFLAAVYLMILIVEFLAPYGLHTRNVDYIHAPPQTVHFFDKGNFVGPFVYGRSMTLDIDTLRRVYADKPNDVQPIRFFCRGDSYRFWGLVASNYHLVCP
;
A
#
# COMPACT_ATOMS: atom_id res chain seq x y z
N MET A 1 49.50 12.55 -31.60
CA MET A 1 49.76 13.87 -32.21
C MET A 1 50.31 13.59 -33.59
N SER A 2 49.53 13.77 -34.66
CA SER A 2 50.03 13.48 -36.01
C SER A 2 51.13 14.49 -36.38
N PRO A 3 52.29 14.04 -36.88
CA PRO A 3 53.39 14.94 -37.24
C PRO A 3 52.95 15.88 -38.37
N LEU A 4 53.37 17.14 -38.29
CA LEU A 4 53.13 18.12 -39.35
C LEU A 4 53.89 17.68 -40.62
N PRO A 5 53.27 17.77 -41.81
CA PRO A 5 53.94 17.40 -43.05
C PRO A 5 55.08 18.36 -43.38
N ALA A 6 56.04 17.90 -44.20
CA ALA A 6 57.22 18.67 -44.58
C ALA A 6 56.83 19.98 -45.33
N PRO A 7 57.67 21.03 -45.29
CA PRO A 7 57.40 22.29 -45.97
C PRO A 7 57.14 22.07 -47.47
N GLY A 8 55.95 22.47 -47.94
CA GLY A 8 55.51 22.28 -49.33
C GLY A 8 54.73 20.98 -49.60
N ALA A 9 54.64 20.06 -48.65
CA ALA A 9 53.78 18.88 -48.77
C ALA A 9 52.31 19.24 -48.48
N PRO A 10 51.34 18.68 -49.23
CA PRO A 10 49.93 18.98 -49.04
C PRO A 10 49.45 18.53 -47.65
N LEU A 11 48.69 19.38 -46.97
CA LEU A 11 48.10 19.04 -45.67
C LEU A 11 47.09 17.89 -45.85
N PRO A 12 47.12 16.86 -44.98
CA PRO A 12 46.07 15.85 -44.96
C PRO A 12 44.76 16.56 -44.57
N HIS A 13 43.88 16.74 -45.55
CA HIS A 13 42.55 17.27 -45.36
C HIS A 13 41.56 16.14 -45.65
N TYR A 14 40.64 15.91 -44.71
CA TYR A 14 39.55 14.98 -44.91
C TYR A 14 38.35 15.76 -45.45
N VAL A 15 37.94 15.42 -46.67
CA VAL A 15 36.69 15.92 -47.27
C VAL A 15 35.72 14.76 -47.29
N SER A 16 34.65 14.87 -46.51
CA SER A 16 33.55 13.91 -46.60
C SER A 16 32.92 14.01 -47.98
N THR A 17 32.89 12.91 -48.73
CA THR A 17 32.20 12.81 -50.03
C THR A 17 30.72 12.49 -49.87
N ALA A 18 30.24 12.31 -48.63
CA ALA A 18 28.82 12.13 -48.36
C ALA A 18 28.03 13.37 -48.82
N PRO A 19 26.81 13.19 -49.37
CA PRO A 19 25.93 14.31 -49.71
C PRO A 19 25.71 15.20 -48.49
N PHE A 20 25.92 16.50 -48.64
CA PHE A 20 25.58 17.46 -47.60
C PHE A 20 24.06 17.56 -47.50
N ASP A 21 23.50 17.02 -46.42
CA ASP A 21 22.08 17.14 -46.10
C ASP A 21 21.91 18.11 -44.90
N PRO A 22 21.41 19.34 -45.13
CA PRO A 22 21.20 20.33 -44.08
C PRO A 22 20.13 19.90 -43.06
N HIS A 23 19.28 18.94 -43.40
CA HIS A 23 18.21 18.43 -42.53
C HIS A 23 18.58 17.12 -41.81
N ALA A 24 19.78 16.58 -42.03
CA ALA A 24 20.22 15.35 -41.34
C ALA A 24 20.23 15.50 -39.81
N THR A 25 20.44 16.72 -39.31
CA THR A 25 20.33 17.06 -37.88
C THR A 25 18.88 17.27 -37.40
N GLU A 26 17.95 17.52 -38.31
CA GLU A 26 16.53 17.77 -38.03
C GLU A 26 15.66 16.52 -38.12
N THR A 27 16.15 15.44 -38.75
CA THR A 27 15.45 14.15 -38.78
C THR A 27 15.42 13.52 -37.39
N MET A 28 14.43 13.93 -36.60
CA MET A 28 14.16 13.35 -35.30
C MET A 28 13.60 11.94 -35.49
N THR A 29 14.14 10.97 -34.74
CA THR A 29 13.52 9.65 -34.66
C THR A 29 12.10 9.77 -34.09
N ALA A 30 11.22 8.83 -34.44
CA ALA A 30 9.84 8.82 -33.94
C ALA A 30 9.73 8.80 -32.40
N ALA A 31 10.78 8.35 -31.69
CA ALA A 31 10.86 8.42 -30.24
C ALA A 31 11.18 9.85 -29.74
N GLN A 32 12.07 10.57 -30.42
CA GLN A 32 12.43 11.95 -30.08
C GLN A 32 11.29 12.92 -30.36
N SER A 33 10.55 12.74 -31.46
CA SER A 33 9.37 13.57 -31.77
C SER A 33 8.26 13.41 -30.71
N ARG A 34 8.03 12.19 -30.22
CA ARG A 34 7.07 11.91 -29.13
C ARG A 34 7.42 12.62 -27.82
N ILE A 35 8.70 12.73 -27.49
CA ILE A 35 9.16 13.45 -26.29
C ILE A 35 9.03 14.97 -26.49
N HIS A 36 9.39 15.49 -27.68
CA HIS A 36 9.26 16.91 -28.00
C HIS A 36 7.82 17.42 -28.03
N LEU A 37 6.87 16.58 -28.47
CA LEU A 37 5.44 16.90 -28.50
C LEU A 37 4.73 16.63 -27.17
N ALA A 38 5.41 16.03 -26.18
CA ALA A 38 4.80 15.68 -24.91
C ALA A 38 4.52 16.91 -24.04
N SER A 39 3.35 16.92 -23.38
CA SER A 39 3.00 17.95 -22.40
C SER A 39 3.88 17.86 -21.15
N GLN A 40 4.05 18.97 -20.44
CA GLN A 40 4.83 19.03 -19.19
C GLN A 40 4.37 18.01 -18.13
N LYS A 41 3.05 17.76 -18.03
CA LYS A 41 2.51 16.74 -17.13
C LYS A 41 2.91 15.32 -17.53
N GLN A 42 2.96 15.02 -18.83
CA GLN A 42 3.38 13.71 -19.33
C GLN A 42 4.87 13.47 -19.05
N LEU A 43 5.72 14.48 -19.29
CA LEU A 43 7.15 14.41 -18.97
C LEU A 43 7.38 14.18 -17.47
N MET A 44 6.66 14.92 -16.62
CA MET A 44 6.70 14.76 -15.17
C MET A 44 6.28 13.35 -14.74
N TRP A 45 5.19 12.83 -15.32
CA TRP A 45 4.67 11.49 -15.00
C TRP A 45 5.61 10.38 -15.42
N TRP A 46 6.22 10.47 -16.61
CA TRP A 46 7.22 9.51 -17.07
C TRP A 46 8.44 9.50 -16.15
N LYS A 47 8.92 10.67 -15.73
CA LYS A 47 10.03 10.79 -14.78
C LYS A 47 9.64 10.25 -13.39
N PHE A 48 8.44 10.54 -12.91
CA PHE A 48 7.93 10.02 -11.64
C PHE A 48 7.84 8.49 -11.63
N LYS A 49 7.36 7.88 -12.73
CA LYS A 49 7.25 6.41 -12.88
C LYS A 49 8.58 5.68 -12.78
N GLN A 50 9.71 6.35 -13.04
CA GLN A 50 11.04 5.75 -12.90
C GLN A 50 11.41 5.56 -11.41
N HIS A 51 10.83 6.34 -10.49
CA HIS A 51 11.14 6.28 -9.06
C HIS A 51 10.25 5.26 -8.34
N ARG A 52 10.73 4.02 -8.21
CA ARG A 52 9.96 2.89 -7.63
C ARG A 52 9.42 3.17 -6.22
N LEU A 53 10.18 3.86 -5.37
CA LEU A 53 9.73 4.23 -4.03
C LEU A 53 8.59 5.26 -4.05
N ALA A 54 8.62 6.19 -5.01
CA ALA A 54 7.59 7.23 -5.08
C ALA A 54 6.28 6.64 -5.60
N LEU A 55 6.38 5.73 -6.58
CA LEU A 55 5.23 4.98 -7.11
C LEU A 55 4.57 4.11 -6.03
N THR A 56 5.36 3.35 -5.27
CA THR A 56 4.86 2.46 -4.21
C THR A 56 4.19 3.26 -3.09
N SER A 57 4.80 4.36 -2.63
CA SER A 57 4.17 5.26 -1.66
C SER A 57 2.89 5.92 -2.19
N GLY A 58 2.86 6.31 -3.47
CA GLY A 58 1.66 6.86 -4.10
C GLY A 58 0.51 5.85 -4.18
N ILE A 59 0.81 4.60 -4.51
CA ILE A 59 -0.17 3.50 -4.51
C ILE A 59 -0.68 3.22 -3.09
N PHE A 60 0.22 3.15 -2.11
CA PHE A 60 -0.14 2.96 -0.70
C PHE A 60 -1.06 4.08 -0.20
N LEU A 61 -0.71 5.34 -0.49
CA LEU A 61 -1.53 6.49 -0.11
C LEU A 61 -2.92 6.42 -0.76
N ALA A 62 -2.98 6.12 -2.06
CA ALA A 62 -4.26 5.94 -2.76
C ALA A 62 -5.09 4.82 -2.13
N ALA A 63 -4.48 3.70 -1.74
CA ALA A 63 -5.18 2.60 -1.08
C ALA A 63 -5.80 3.02 0.26
N VAL A 64 -5.06 3.77 1.10
CA VAL A 64 -5.57 4.28 2.38
C VAL A 64 -6.75 5.24 2.17
N TYR A 65 -6.67 6.15 1.18
CA TYR A 65 -7.79 7.02 0.86
C TYR A 65 -9.02 6.27 0.32
N LEU A 66 -8.81 5.21 -0.46
CA LEU A 66 -9.90 4.37 -0.95
C LEU A 66 -10.57 3.58 0.20
N MET A 67 -9.81 3.17 1.23
CA MET A 67 -10.38 2.52 2.42
C MET A 67 -11.37 3.43 3.16
N ILE A 68 -11.15 4.76 3.15
CA ILE A 68 -12.07 5.72 3.79
C ILE A 68 -13.47 5.63 3.19
N LEU A 69 -13.60 5.34 1.89
CA LEU A 69 -14.89 5.25 1.22
C LEU A 69 -15.74 4.06 1.69
N ILE A 70 -15.11 3.04 2.27
CA ILE A 70 -15.76 1.81 2.75
C ILE A 70 -15.49 1.58 4.25
N VAL A 71 -15.13 2.63 4.99
CA VAL A 71 -14.65 2.53 6.37
C VAL A 71 -15.71 1.96 7.31
N GLU A 72 -16.99 2.25 7.05
CA GLU A 72 -18.08 1.76 7.89
C GLU A 72 -18.29 0.24 7.79
N PHE A 73 -17.89 -0.38 6.66
CA PHE A 73 -17.85 -1.84 6.50
C PHE A 73 -16.55 -2.45 7.04
N LEU A 74 -15.44 -1.71 6.96
CA LEU A 74 -14.12 -2.17 7.38
C LEU A 74 -13.93 -2.11 8.91
N ALA A 75 -14.56 -1.13 9.57
CA ALA A 75 -14.50 -0.97 11.01
C ALA A 75 -15.24 -2.11 11.74
N PRO A 76 -14.61 -2.83 12.67
CA PRO A 76 -15.22 -3.99 13.32
C PRO A 76 -16.33 -3.66 14.32
N TYR A 77 -16.40 -2.41 14.78
CA TYR A 77 -17.40 -1.90 15.72
C TYR A 77 -17.57 -0.38 15.55
N GLY A 78 -18.69 0.14 16.03
CA GLY A 78 -18.99 1.57 15.98
C GLY A 78 -18.09 2.41 16.89
N LEU A 79 -17.90 3.69 16.56
CA LEU A 79 -17.13 4.65 17.37
C LEU A 79 -17.65 4.78 18.82
N HIS A 80 -18.96 4.62 19.01
CA HIS A 80 -19.61 4.73 20.32
C HIS A 80 -19.76 3.39 21.04
N THR A 81 -19.34 2.29 20.40
CA THR A 81 -19.41 0.96 21.01
C THR A 81 -18.30 0.80 22.03
N ARG A 82 -18.68 0.48 23.26
CA ARG A 82 -17.73 0.32 24.38
C ARG A 82 -18.00 -0.99 25.12
N ASN A 83 -16.95 -1.79 25.28
CA ASN A 83 -17.04 -3.07 25.96
C ASN A 83 -16.58 -2.92 27.42
N VAL A 84 -17.54 -2.78 28.34
CA VAL A 84 -17.28 -2.41 29.75
C VAL A 84 -16.59 -3.53 30.53
N ASP A 85 -16.90 -4.79 30.19
CA ASP A 85 -16.35 -5.97 30.87
C ASP A 85 -14.85 -6.16 30.59
N TYR A 86 -14.33 -5.55 29.53
CA TYR A 86 -12.96 -5.75 29.04
C TYR A 86 -12.13 -4.45 28.95
N ILE A 87 -12.52 -3.36 29.63
CA ILE A 87 -11.85 -2.04 29.55
C ILE A 87 -10.33 -2.11 29.83
N HIS A 88 -9.90 -3.01 30.70
CA HIS A 88 -8.48 -3.20 31.07
C HIS A 88 -7.99 -4.61 30.74
N ALA A 89 -8.66 -5.31 29.82
CA ALA A 89 -8.18 -6.59 29.36
C ALA A 89 -6.91 -6.38 28.51
N PRO A 90 -5.86 -7.19 28.70
CA PRO A 90 -4.69 -7.11 27.84
C PRO A 90 -5.04 -7.59 26.42
N PRO A 91 -4.29 -7.17 25.39
CA PRO A 91 -4.48 -7.67 24.02
C PRO A 91 -4.48 -9.20 23.98
N GLN A 92 -5.36 -9.79 23.17
CA GLN A 92 -5.42 -11.23 22.96
C GLN A 92 -4.60 -11.63 21.74
N THR A 93 -3.91 -12.76 21.84
CA THR A 93 -3.17 -13.36 20.73
C THR A 93 -4.09 -14.16 19.83
N VAL A 94 -3.90 -14.05 18.51
CA VAL A 94 -4.63 -14.88 17.53
C VAL A 94 -3.89 -16.20 17.34
N HIS A 95 -4.63 -17.29 17.45
CA HIS A 95 -4.17 -18.66 17.24
C HIS A 95 -4.79 -19.24 15.98
N PHE A 96 -4.14 -20.24 15.38
CA PHE A 96 -4.63 -20.95 14.19
C PHE A 96 -4.88 -22.44 14.44
N PHE A 97 -4.19 -23.00 15.44
CA PHE A 97 -4.23 -24.42 15.78
C PHE A 97 -4.65 -24.57 17.24
N ASP A 98 -5.65 -25.42 17.48
CA ASP A 98 -6.02 -25.88 18.82
C ASP A 98 -5.70 -27.36 18.94
N LYS A 99 -4.89 -27.74 19.94
CA LYS A 99 -4.49 -29.14 20.23
C LYS A 99 -4.04 -29.95 19.00
N GLY A 100 -3.36 -29.30 18.06
CA GLY A 100 -2.86 -29.92 16.82
C GLY A 100 -3.84 -29.94 15.64
N ASN A 101 -5.08 -29.49 15.82
CA ASN A 101 -6.07 -29.37 14.75
C ASN A 101 -6.15 -27.93 14.25
N PHE A 102 -6.24 -27.75 12.93
CA PHE A 102 -6.45 -26.44 12.32
C PHE A 102 -7.92 -26.04 12.42
N VAL A 103 -8.21 -24.94 13.13
CA VAL A 103 -9.57 -24.41 13.34
C VAL A 103 -9.81 -23.12 12.55
N GLY A 104 -8.73 -22.47 12.08
CA GLY A 104 -8.76 -21.12 11.50
C GLY A 104 -8.31 -20.07 12.53
N PRO A 105 -8.30 -18.78 12.19
CA PRO A 105 -7.93 -17.73 13.14
C PRO A 105 -8.94 -17.65 14.29
N PHE A 106 -8.48 -17.79 15.52
CA PHE A 106 -9.32 -17.75 16.73
C PHE A 106 -8.60 -17.11 17.91
N VAL A 107 -9.36 -16.74 18.93
CA VAL A 107 -8.85 -16.35 20.26
C VAL A 107 -9.46 -17.25 21.32
N TYR A 108 -8.74 -17.48 22.43
CA TYR A 108 -9.33 -18.17 23.56
C TYR A 108 -10.23 -17.22 24.35
N GLY A 109 -11.38 -17.74 24.80
CA GLY A 109 -12.21 -17.04 25.78
C GLY A 109 -11.41 -16.72 27.04
N ARG A 110 -11.80 -15.67 27.76
CA ARG A 110 -11.04 -15.16 28.90
C ARG A 110 -11.92 -15.03 30.14
N SER A 111 -11.39 -15.43 31.27
CA SER A 111 -11.95 -15.13 32.59
C SER A 111 -11.25 -13.93 33.21
N MET A 112 -12.02 -13.07 33.84
CA MET A 112 -11.52 -12.04 34.75
C MET A 112 -11.85 -12.48 36.18
N THR A 113 -10.84 -12.52 37.04
CA THR A 113 -11.00 -12.74 38.48
C THR A 113 -10.38 -11.57 39.23
N LEU A 114 -11.05 -11.09 40.27
CA LEU A 114 -10.51 -10.07 41.16
C LEU A 114 -9.73 -10.77 42.28
N ASP A 115 -8.45 -10.48 42.39
CA ASP A 115 -7.66 -10.81 43.56
C ASP A 115 -8.07 -9.87 44.71
N ILE A 116 -8.64 -10.40 45.79
CA ILE A 116 -9.18 -9.59 46.90
C ILE A 116 -8.05 -8.95 47.71
N ASP A 117 -6.87 -9.57 47.78
CA ASP A 117 -5.75 -9.06 48.57
C ASP A 117 -5.07 -7.88 47.88
N THR A 118 -4.97 -7.93 46.55
CA THR A 118 -4.31 -6.87 45.76
C THR A 118 -5.28 -5.95 45.02
N LEU A 119 -6.57 -6.29 44.99
CA LEU A 119 -7.62 -5.67 44.18
C LEU A 119 -7.28 -5.61 42.69
N ARG A 120 -6.38 -6.47 42.22
CA ARG A 120 -5.98 -6.53 40.81
C ARG A 120 -6.90 -7.46 40.03
N ARG A 121 -7.22 -7.04 38.81
CA ARG A 121 -7.94 -7.86 37.84
C ARG A 121 -6.94 -8.81 37.18
N VAL A 122 -7.06 -10.09 37.47
CA VAL A 122 -6.26 -11.14 36.84
C VAL A 122 -7.07 -11.71 35.69
N TYR A 123 -6.46 -11.74 34.51
CA TYR A 123 -7.06 -12.30 33.31
C TYR A 123 -6.37 -13.61 32.95
N ALA A 124 -7.14 -14.67 32.77
CA ALA A 124 -6.64 -15.97 32.36
C ALA A 124 -7.44 -16.49 31.16
N ASP A 125 -6.74 -17.05 30.18
CA ASP A 125 -7.35 -17.68 29.03
C ASP A 125 -8.02 -19.00 29.43
N LYS A 126 -9.13 -19.33 28.77
CA LYS A 126 -9.90 -20.57 28.95
C LYS A 126 -9.67 -21.45 27.72
N PRO A 127 -8.76 -22.45 27.77
CA PRO A 127 -8.40 -23.26 26.61
C PRO A 127 -9.55 -24.12 26.05
N ASN A 128 -10.65 -24.26 26.80
CA ASN A 128 -11.83 -24.99 26.39
C ASN A 128 -12.89 -24.11 25.68
N ASP A 129 -12.66 -22.80 25.64
CA ASP A 129 -13.53 -21.83 24.95
C ASP A 129 -12.76 -21.25 23.75
N VAL A 130 -12.97 -21.86 22.59
CA VAL A 130 -12.36 -21.45 21.33
C VAL A 130 -13.33 -20.51 20.63
N GLN A 131 -12.93 -19.25 20.44
CA GLN A 131 -13.76 -18.22 19.81
C GLN A 131 -13.16 -17.84 18.44
N PRO A 132 -13.71 -18.38 17.33
CA PRO A 132 -13.21 -18.10 15.99
C PRO A 132 -13.44 -16.64 15.60
N ILE A 133 -12.45 -16.04 14.92
CA ILE A 133 -12.60 -14.71 14.33
C ILE A 133 -13.57 -14.82 13.15
N ARG A 134 -14.66 -14.07 13.22
CA ARG A 134 -15.74 -14.10 12.23
C ARG A 134 -15.49 -13.03 11.18
N PHE A 135 -15.57 -13.43 9.91
CA PHE A 135 -15.50 -12.54 8.77
C PHE A 135 -16.87 -12.38 8.11
N PHE A 136 -17.13 -11.24 7.47
CA PHE A 136 -18.37 -10.95 6.73
C PHE A 136 -19.65 -11.17 7.56
N CYS A 137 -19.59 -10.74 8.82
CA CYS A 137 -20.60 -10.99 9.83
C CYS A 137 -21.46 -9.74 10.04
N ARG A 138 -22.59 -9.93 10.75
CA ARG A 138 -23.46 -8.82 11.15
C ARG A 138 -23.12 -8.39 12.56
N GLY A 139 -22.96 -7.08 12.77
CA GLY A 139 -22.61 -6.48 14.06
C GLY A 139 -23.35 -5.16 14.25
N ASP A 140 -22.64 -4.14 14.72
CA ASP A 140 -23.21 -2.82 15.00
C ASP A 140 -23.84 -2.20 13.75
N SER A 141 -25.01 -1.57 13.89
CA SER A 141 -25.67 -0.87 12.79
C SER A 141 -24.96 0.44 12.48
N TYR A 142 -24.78 0.74 11.19
CA TYR A 142 -24.23 1.99 10.70
C TYR A 142 -25.02 2.49 9.48
N ARG A 143 -24.81 3.76 9.12
CA ARG A 143 -25.34 4.35 7.89
C ARG A 143 -24.20 4.65 6.93
N PHE A 144 -24.11 3.88 5.86
CA PHE A 144 -23.11 4.07 4.81
C PHE A 144 -23.33 5.43 4.14
N TRP A 145 -22.33 6.31 4.26
CA TRP A 145 -22.37 7.71 3.79
C TRP A 145 -23.60 8.49 4.30
N GLY A 146 -24.21 8.07 5.41
CA GLY A 146 -25.46 8.64 5.93
C GLY A 146 -26.74 8.23 5.17
N LEU A 147 -26.63 7.51 4.05
CA LEU A 147 -27.75 7.22 3.14
C LEU A 147 -28.32 5.81 3.30
N VAL A 148 -27.45 4.79 3.38
CA VAL A 148 -27.87 3.38 3.37
C VAL A 148 -27.63 2.75 4.74
N ALA A 149 -28.70 2.27 5.40
CA ALA A 149 -28.55 1.52 6.64
C ALA A 149 -27.97 0.12 6.36
N SER A 150 -26.95 -0.27 7.11
CA SER A 150 -26.31 -1.58 7.03
C SER A 150 -25.79 -1.99 8.41
N ASN A 151 -25.43 -3.25 8.56
CA ASN A 151 -24.82 -3.81 9.76
C ASN A 151 -23.79 -4.90 9.42
N TYR A 152 -23.36 -4.96 8.16
CA TYR A 152 -22.37 -5.93 7.68
C TYR A 152 -20.96 -5.40 7.89
N HIS A 153 -20.10 -6.23 8.47
CA HIS A 153 -18.71 -5.88 8.76
C HIS A 153 -17.76 -6.91 8.17
N LEU A 154 -16.56 -6.48 7.77
CA LEU A 154 -15.52 -7.39 7.29
C LEU A 154 -15.08 -8.35 8.38
N VAL A 155 -14.92 -7.87 9.62
CA VAL A 155 -14.50 -8.63 10.80
C VAL A 155 -15.40 -8.23 11.97
N CYS A 156 -15.85 -9.20 12.77
CA CYS A 156 -16.55 -8.91 14.02
C CYS A 156 -15.73 -9.38 15.23
N PRO A 157 -15.81 -8.63 16.35
CA PRO A 157 -15.33 -9.11 17.64
C PRO A 157 -16.18 -10.29 18.17
#